data_AF-A0A7N0U5U3-F1
#
_entry.id   AF-A0A7N0U5U3-F1
#
_cell.length_a   1.000
_cell.length_b   1.000
_cell.length_c   1.000
_cell.angle_alpha   90.00
_cell.angle_beta   90.00
_cell.angle_gamma   90.00
#
_symmetry.space_group_name_H-M   'P 1'
#
loop_
_entity.id
_entity.type
_entity.pdbx_description
1 polymer ?
#
loop_
_entity_poly.entity_id
_entity_poly.type
_entity_poly.pdbx_seq_one_letter_code
_entity_poly.pdbx_strand_id
1 'polypeptide(L)'
;MLDTIVISIVQTEAEHATLLMSILIAVAVALLVLCTMPISGGHLSPVVSLSAALIGLISLTRAVVYTAVQCLGATLGALAVKAVISSATEDLFSLCGCTVTVLVPTPAGNIAVGLETGRALWLEIICTFLFLVASIWTAFDLRRDKRLSPLILCSIIGLVVGLLLFVSTTLTGKRGYSGVGMNPARCIGPALVRGGHLWSGHWVFWVGPGIAITAFYLYMKIIPKEHFHAAEYKYAIL
;
A
#
# COMPACT_ATOMS: atom_id res chain seq x y z
N MET A 1 -16.63 -3.05 34.29
CA MET A 1 -17.68 -2.49 33.40
C MET A 1 -17.37 -1.06 32.98
N LEU A 2 -16.86 -0.20 33.87
CA LEU A 2 -16.29 1.11 33.47
C LEU A 2 -15.09 0.94 32.53
N ASP A 3 -14.18 -0.02 32.80
CA ASP A 3 -13.02 -0.25 31.93
C ASP A 3 -13.41 -0.65 30.51
N THR A 4 -14.47 -1.43 30.35
CA THR A 4 -14.97 -1.86 29.03
C THR A 4 -15.54 -0.68 28.24
N ILE A 5 -16.26 0.23 28.91
CA ILE A 5 -16.83 1.43 28.29
C ILE A 5 -15.73 2.44 27.97
N VAL A 6 -14.75 2.64 28.85
CA VAL A 6 -13.60 3.53 28.62
C VAL A 6 -12.71 2.98 27.51
N ILE A 7 -12.47 1.67 27.47
CA ILE A 7 -11.76 1.02 26.36
C ILE A 7 -12.57 1.17 25.07
N SER A 8 -13.88 0.93 25.08
CA SER A 8 -14.73 1.11 23.88
C SER A 8 -14.73 2.56 23.39
N ILE A 9 -14.81 3.56 24.27
CA ILE A 9 -14.80 4.98 23.88
C ILE A 9 -13.44 5.39 23.32
N VAL A 10 -12.33 5.02 23.98
CA VAL A 10 -10.96 5.29 23.51
C VAL A 10 -10.66 4.56 22.20
N GLN A 11 -11.21 3.36 22.01
CA GLN A 11 -11.06 2.59 20.79
C GLN A 11 -11.94 3.15 19.66
N THR A 12 -13.12 3.68 19.97
CA THR A 12 -14.02 4.34 19.02
C THR A 12 -13.37 5.59 18.42
N GLU A 13 -12.73 6.44 19.22
CA GLU A 13 -12.00 7.62 18.71
C GLU A 13 -10.84 7.27 17.78
N ALA A 14 -10.08 6.21 18.11
CA ALA A 14 -8.97 5.73 17.29
C ALA A 14 -9.45 5.05 15.99
N GLU A 15 -10.57 4.33 16.03
CA GLU A 15 -11.19 3.71 14.85
C GLU A 15 -11.72 4.78 13.88
N HIS A 16 -12.33 5.86 14.37
CA HIS A 16 -12.77 6.96 13.52
C HIS A 16 -11.59 7.65 12.80
N ALA A 17 -10.49 7.91 13.50
CA ALA A 17 -9.30 8.51 12.88
C ALA A 17 -8.69 7.58 11.81
N THR A 18 -8.61 6.28 12.09
CA THR A 18 -8.06 5.27 11.18
C THR A 18 -8.92 5.12 9.93
N LEU A 19 -10.25 5.11 10.09
CA LEU A 19 -11.20 5.05 8.99
C LEU A 19 -11.10 6.30 8.10
N LEU A 20 -11.09 7.50 8.70
CA LEU A 20 -10.95 8.76 7.98
C LEU A 20 -9.65 8.80 7.17
N MET A 21 -8.52 8.43 7.77
CA MET A 21 -7.23 8.36 7.07
C MET A 21 -7.25 7.36 5.92
N SER A 22 -7.87 6.19 6.13
CA SER A 22 -7.98 5.16 5.09
C SER A 22 -8.84 5.61 3.91
N ILE A 23 -9.94 6.30 4.16
CA ILE A 23 -10.80 6.89 3.12
C ILE A 23 -10.05 7.99 2.36
N LEU A 24 -9.36 8.89 3.08
CA LEU A 24 -8.58 9.96 2.46
C LEU A 24 -7.49 9.40 1.56
N ILE A 25 -6.78 8.37 2.01
CA ILE A 25 -5.76 7.68 1.19
C ILE A 25 -6.41 7.02 -0.02
N ALA A 26 -7.57 6.37 0.13
CA ALA A 26 -8.28 5.75 -0.99
C ALA A 26 -8.60 6.77 -2.09
N VAL A 27 -9.19 7.91 -1.71
CA VAL A 27 -9.55 8.98 -2.63
C VAL A 27 -8.31 9.62 -3.25
N ALA A 28 -7.29 9.93 -2.45
CA ALA A 28 -6.05 10.52 -2.92
C ALA A 28 -5.33 9.64 -3.94
N VAL A 29 -5.21 8.33 -3.66
CA VAL A 29 -4.58 7.37 -4.58
C VAL A 29 -5.40 7.26 -5.87
N ALA A 30 -6.72 7.14 -5.79
CA ALA A 30 -7.58 7.07 -6.98
C ALA A 30 -7.40 8.30 -7.87
N LEU A 31 -7.40 9.51 -7.30
CA LEU A 31 -7.21 10.76 -8.04
C LEU A 31 -5.82 10.87 -8.65
N LEU A 32 -4.77 10.58 -7.88
CA LEU A 32 -3.39 10.66 -8.38
C LEU A 32 -3.14 9.67 -9.52
N VAL A 33 -3.63 8.43 -9.39
CA VAL A 33 -3.55 7.44 -10.46
C VAL A 33 -4.34 7.92 -11.67
N LEU A 34 -5.57 8.44 -11.49
CA LEU A 34 -6.39 8.96 -12.59
C LEU A 34 -5.68 10.07 -13.38
N CYS A 35 -5.05 11.03 -12.69
CA CYS A 35 -4.31 12.13 -13.32
C CYS A 35 -3.05 11.65 -14.05
N THR A 36 -2.36 10.64 -13.51
CA THR A 36 -1.05 10.21 -14.02
C THR A 36 -1.12 9.02 -14.99
N MET A 37 -2.24 8.30 -15.02
CA MET A 37 -2.49 7.16 -15.92
C MET A 37 -2.26 7.49 -17.40
N PRO A 38 -2.86 8.55 -17.99
CA PRO A 38 -2.70 8.81 -19.43
C PRO A 38 -1.27 9.21 -19.83
N ILE A 39 -0.45 9.64 -18.88
CA ILE A 39 0.91 10.15 -19.14
C ILE A 39 1.95 9.06 -18.92
N SER A 40 1.90 8.39 -17.77
CA SER A 40 2.97 7.49 -17.30
C SER A 40 2.52 6.04 -17.06
N GLY A 41 1.22 5.76 -17.14
CA GLY A 41 0.59 4.53 -16.68
C GLY A 41 0.14 4.57 -15.22
N GLY A 42 0.44 5.65 -14.48
CA GLY A 42 -0.09 5.87 -13.12
C GLY A 42 0.45 4.90 -12.07
N HIS A 43 1.69 4.44 -12.22
CA HIS A 43 2.25 3.38 -11.36
C HIS A 43 2.39 3.82 -9.90
N LEU A 44 2.91 5.03 -9.66
CA LEU A 44 3.10 5.70 -8.35
C LEU A 44 3.71 4.85 -7.21
N SER A 45 4.22 3.66 -7.53
CA SER A 45 4.70 2.66 -6.59
C SER A 45 5.75 1.78 -7.28
N PRO A 46 6.89 1.53 -6.61
CA PRO A 46 7.90 0.59 -7.09
C PRO A 46 7.31 -0.81 -7.28
N VAL A 47 6.36 -1.22 -6.44
CA VAL A 47 5.69 -2.53 -6.53
C VAL A 47 4.97 -2.67 -7.86
N VAL A 48 4.17 -1.66 -8.23
CA VAL A 48 3.41 -1.68 -9.49
C VAL A 48 4.37 -1.67 -10.69
N SER A 49 5.44 -0.87 -10.62
CA SER A 49 6.43 -0.74 -11.68
C SER A 49 7.21 -2.04 -11.91
N LEU A 50 7.67 -2.68 -10.84
CA LEU A 50 8.39 -3.94 -10.90
C LEU A 50 7.47 -5.09 -11.33
N SER A 51 6.23 -5.16 -10.83
CA SER A 51 5.23 -6.12 -11.31
C SER A 51 4.96 -5.97 -12.80
N ALA A 52 4.78 -4.73 -13.29
CA ALA A 52 4.60 -4.46 -14.71
C ALA A 52 5.80 -4.91 -15.56
N ALA A 53 7.03 -4.75 -15.05
CA ALA A 53 8.23 -5.24 -15.73
C ALA A 53 8.30 -6.77 -15.79
N LEU A 54 7.97 -7.47 -14.69
CA LEU A 54 8.00 -8.94 -14.68
C LEU A 54 6.97 -9.57 -15.63
N ILE A 55 5.82 -8.90 -15.81
CA ILE A 55 4.77 -9.34 -16.74
C ILE A 55 5.12 -8.97 -18.20
N GLY A 56 6.10 -8.08 -18.40
CA GLY A 56 6.54 -7.64 -19.72
C GLY A 56 5.75 -6.45 -20.30
N LEU A 57 5.02 -5.71 -19.46
CA LEU A 57 4.31 -4.49 -19.88
C LEU A 57 5.24 -3.29 -20.04
N ILE A 58 6.32 -3.24 -19.26
CA ILE A 58 7.39 -2.24 -19.38
C ILE A 58 8.77 -2.92 -19.33
N SER A 59 9.81 -2.25 -19.83
CA SER A 59 11.18 -2.75 -19.67
C SER A 59 11.64 -2.65 -18.22
N LEU A 60 12.54 -3.54 -17.81
CA LEU A 60 13.16 -3.50 -16.48
C LEU A 60 13.85 -2.16 -16.22
N THR A 61 14.54 -1.61 -17.22
CA THR A 61 15.17 -0.28 -17.14
C THR A 61 14.15 0.80 -16.83
N ARG A 62 12.98 0.79 -17.49
CA ARG A 62 11.91 1.76 -17.19
C ARG A 62 11.39 1.59 -15.77
N ALA A 63 11.24 0.36 -15.28
CA ALA A 63 10.81 0.11 -13.90
C ALA A 63 11.81 0.64 -12.85
N VAL A 64 13.11 0.50 -13.11
CA VAL A 64 14.16 1.06 -12.24
C VAL A 64 14.11 2.58 -12.23
N VAL A 65 13.99 3.22 -13.40
CA VAL A 65 13.85 4.68 -13.49
C VAL A 65 12.59 5.17 -12.78
N TYR A 66 11.45 4.48 -12.98
CA TYR A 66 10.21 4.77 -12.28
C TYR A 66 10.37 4.67 -10.77
N THR A 67 11.01 3.61 -10.29
CA THR A 67 11.28 3.40 -8.87
C THR A 67 12.11 4.55 -8.28
N ALA A 68 13.18 4.97 -8.96
CA ALA A 68 14.02 6.07 -8.51
C ALA A 68 13.25 7.40 -8.42
N VAL A 69 12.48 7.75 -9.47
CA VAL A 69 11.68 8.98 -9.50
C VAL A 69 10.55 8.94 -8.48
N GLN A 70 9.93 7.78 -8.24
CA GLN A 70 8.90 7.60 -7.21
C GLN A 70 9.47 7.83 -5.81
N CYS A 71 10.65 7.27 -5.50
CA CYS A 71 11.34 7.51 -4.23
C CYS A 71 11.73 8.98 -4.05
N LEU A 72 12.23 9.62 -5.12
CA LEU A 72 12.54 11.05 -5.10
C LEU A 72 11.29 11.89 -4.85
N GLY A 73 10.20 11.64 -5.57
CA GLY A 73 8.93 12.33 -5.39
C GLY A 73 8.36 12.16 -3.98
N ALA A 74 8.43 10.95 -3.42
CA ALA A 74 8.01 10.70 -2.04
C ALA A 74 8.87 11.46 -1.01
N THR A 75 10.18 11.57 -1.26
CA THR A 75 11.09 12.35 -0.41
C THR A 75 10.78 13.84 -0.47
N LEU A 76 10.55 14.39 -1.68
CA LEU A 76 10.14 15.79 -1.86
C LEU A 76 8.78 16.06 -1.22
N GLY A 77 7.83 15.13 -1.32
CA GLY A 77 6.53 15.23 -0.64
C GLY A 77 6.68 15.27 0.89
N ALA A 78 7.54 14.42 1.45
CA ALA A 78 7.84 14.44 2.89
C ALA A 78 8.50 15.76 3.31
N LEU A 79 9.43 16.32 2.52
CA LEU A 79 10.01 17.65 2.78
C LEU A 79 8.96 18.76 2.72
N ALA A 80 8.04 18.72 1.76
CA ALA A 80 6.97 19.70 1.66
C ALA A 80 6.05 19.65 2.89
N VAL A 81 5.70 18.45 3.38
CA VAL A 81 4.93 18.30 4.62
C VAL A 81 5.72 18.87 5.79
N LYS A 82 7.02 18.55 5.92
CA LYS A 82 7.89 19.08 6.98
C LYS A 82 7.95 20.61 7.00
N ALA A 83 7.93 21.25 5.84
CA ALA A 83 7.98 22.70 5.74
C ALA A 83 6.70 23.40 6.24
N VAL A 84 5.57 22.70 6.26
CA VAL A 84 4.25 23.27 6.63
C VAL A 84 3.87 22.94 8.07
N ILE A 85 4.26 21.75 8.57
CA ILE A 85 3.85 21.30 9.91
C ILE A 85 4.77 21.82 11.01
N SER A 86 4.22 22.01 12.21
CA SER A 86 5.01 22.34 13.40
C SER A 86 5.83 21.13 13.88
N SER A 87 6.91 21.37 14.63
CA SER A 87 7.74 20.31 15.22
C SER A 87 6.97 19.35 16.12
N ALA A 88 5.96 19.84 16.85
CA ALA A 88 5.08 19.00 17.67
C ALA A 88 4.22 18.02 16.83
N THR A 89 3.79 18.46 15.64
CA THR A 89 3.01 17.64 14.71
C THR A 89 3.90 16.69 13.90
N GLU A 90 5.14 17.10 13.62
CA GLU A 90 6.17 16.23 13.05
C GLU A 90 6.28 14.99 13.95
N ASP A 91 6.44 15.15 15.26
CA ASP A 91 6.60 14.02 16.17
C ASP A 91 5.39 13.09 16.27
N LEU A 92 4.19 13.65 16.19
CA LEU A 92 2.95 12.88 16.29
C LEU A 92 2.64 12.02 15.05
N PHE A 93 2.89 12.54 13.86
CA PHE A 93 2.50 11.85 12.60
C PHE A 93 3.67 11.22 11.85
N SER A 94 4.89 11.35 12.36
CA SER A 94 6.11 10.83 11.74
C SER A 94 6.22 11.14 10.23
N LEU A 95 5.79 12.34 9.83
CA LEU A 95 5.77 12.79 8.43
C LEU A 95 5.00 11.84 7.50
N CYS A 96 3.94 11.20 8.01
CA CYS A 96 3.17 10.16 7.32
C CYS A 96 4.01 8.92 6.94
N GLY A 97 5.15 8.69 7.60
CA GLY A 97 6.03 7.56 7.37
C GLY A 97 5.43 6.21 7.78
N CYS A 98 6.03 5.13 7.29
CA CYS A 98 5.66 3.77 7.68
C CYS A 98 6.42 3.37 8.96
N THR A 99 5.70 3.03 10.02
CA THR A 99 6.28 2.62 11.32
C THR A 99 5.91 1.17 11.62
N VAL A 100 6.92 0.34 11.89
CA VAL A 100 6.73 -1.02 12.43
C VAL A 100 6.75 -0.98 13.96
N THR A 101 7.73 -0.25 14.51
CA THR A 101 7.91 -0.02 15.93
C THR A 101 8.28 1.43 16.18
N VAL A 102 7.84 1.98 17.30
CA VAL A 102 8.23 3.30 17.80
C VAL A 102 8.84 3.14 19.19
N LEU A 103 9.87 3.93 19.48
CA LEU A 103 10.48 3.97 20.80
C LEU A 103 9.74 5.01 21.64
N VAL A 104 9.14 4.58 22.75
CA VAL A 104 8.45 5.45 23.69
C VAL A 104 9.34 5.64 24.93
N PRO A 105 9.66 6.89 25.32
CA PRO A 105 10.39 7.14 26.54
C PRO A 105 9.52 6.80 27.75
N THR A 106 10.05 5.96 28.65
CA THR A 106 9.43 5.67 29.95
C THR A 106 10.41 5.94 31.09
N PRO A 107 9.95 6.11 32.34
CA PRO A 107 10.85 6.33 33.49
C PRO A 107 11.91 5.24 33.69
N ALA A 108 11.71 4.04 33.12
CA ALA A 108 12.63 2.91 33.16
C ALA A 108 13.54 2.77 31.91
N GLY A 109 13.47 3.72 30.97
CA GLY A 109 14.18 3.69 29.68
C GLY A 109 13.24 3.72 28.47
N ASN A 110 13.81 3.65 27.27
CA ASN A 110 13.02 3.61 26.03
C ASN A 110 12.48 2.21 25.79
N ILE A 111 11.17 2.06 25.66
CA ILE A 111 10.53 0.77 25.35
C ILE A 111 10.07 0.81 23.89
N ALA A 112 10.39 -0.24 23.14
CA ALA A 112 9.88 -0.41 21.78
C ALA A 112 8.41 -0.87 21.83
N VAL A 113 7.52 -0.04 21.31
CA VAL A 113 6.09 -0.33 21.19
C VAL A 113 5.75 -0.42 19.71
N GLY A 114 5.10 -1.51 19.29
CA GLY A 114 4.72 -1.70 17.90
C GLY A 114 4.38 -3.15 17.58
N LEU A 115 4.44 -3.48 16.30
CA LEU A 115 4.22 -4.83 15.81
C LEU A 115 5.54 -5.58 15.72
N GLU A 116 5.53 -6.86 16.10
CA GLU A 116 6.66 -7.77 15.88
C GLU A 116 7.05 -7.80 14.40
N THR A 117 8.35 -7.65 14.10
CA THR A 117 8.85 -7.50 12.72
C THR A 117 8.42 -8.65 11.81
N GLY A 118 8.39 -9.89 12.31
CA GLY A 118 7.93 -11.05 11.54
C GLY A 118 6.44 -10.96 11.16
N ARG A 119 5.59 -10.47 12.07
CA ARG A 119 4.15 -10.27 11.80
C ARG A 119 3.92 -9.13 10.82
N ALA A 120 4.68 -8.05 10.96
CA ALA A 120 4.66 -6.93 10.01
C ALA A 120 5.06 -7.37 8.61
N LEU A 121 6.07 -8.24 8.49
CA LEU A 121 6.48 -8.83 7.21
C LEU A 121 5.37 -9.66 6.57
N TRP A 122 4.71 -10.53 7.32
CA TRP A 122 3.60 -11.32 6.80
C TRP A 122 2.43 -10.44 6.35
N LEU A 123 2.09 -9.41 7.12
CA LEU A 123 1.07 -8.44 6.73
C LEU A 123 1.44 -7.71 5.43
N GLU A 124 2.68 -7.23 5.29
CA GLU A 124 3.14 -6.62 4.03
C GLU A 124 3.01 -7.55 2.84
N ILE A 125 3.43 -8.80 2.98
CA ILE A 125 3.37 -9.80 1.90
C ILE A 125 1.92 -10.01 1.47
N ILE A 126 1.03 -10.31 2.44
CA ILE A 126 -0.37 -10.65 2.18
C ILE A 126 -1.11 -9.45 1.60
N CYS A 127 -1.01 -8.28 2.22
CA CYS A 127 -1.70 -7.08 1.75
C CYS A 127 -1.17 -6.62 0.39
N THR A 128 0.15 -6.66 0.15
CA THR A 128 0.70 -6.30 -1.16
C THR A 128 0.24 -7.28 -2.24
N PHE A 129 0.19 -8.59 -1.94
CA PHE A 129 -0.32 -9.58 -2.89
C PHE A 129 -1.80 -9.34 -3.21
N LEU A 130 -2.63 -9.11 -2.19
CA LEU A 130 -4.05 -8.78 -2.39
C LEU A 130 -4.23 -7.48 -3.17
N PHE A 131 -3.43 -6.45 -2.89
CA PHE A 131 -3.41 -5.21 -3.66
C PHE A 131 -3.13 -5.49 -5.15
N LEU A 132 -2.10 -6.29 -5.45
CA LEU A 132 -1.74 -6.64 -6.82
C LEU A 132 -2.84 -7.45 -7.53
N VAL A 133 -3.40 -8.47 -6.89
CA VAL A 133 -4.44 -9.33 -7.48
C VAL A 133 -5.77 -8.61 -7.62
N ALA A 134 -6.24 -7.93 -6.57
CA ALA A 134 -7.58 -7.35 -6.53
C ALA A 134 -7.71 -6.03 -7.29
N SER A 135 -6.60 -5.31 -7.51
CA SER A 135 -6.64 -4.02 -8.21
C SER A 135 -5.76 -4.01 -9.46
N ILE A 136 -4.45 -4.25 -9.32
CA ILE A 136 -3.48 -4.03 -10.39
C ILE A 136 -3.62 -5.04 -11.52
N TRP A 137 -4.03 -6.28 -11.23
CA TRP A 137 -4.28 -7.26 -12.28
C TRP A 137 -5.36 -6.79 -13.26
N THR A 138 -6.47 -6.24 -12.76
CA THR A 138 -7.52 -5.70 -13.66
C THR A 138 -7.01 -4.52 -14.50
N ALA A 139 -6.00 -3.79 -14.03
CA ALA A 139 -5.32 -2.74 -14.80
C ALA A 139 -4.40 -3.31 -15.88
N PHE A 140 -3.76 -4.45 -15.60
CA PHE A 140 -2.80 -5.12 -16.50
C PHE A 140 -3.46 -6.05 -17.51
N ASP A 141 -4.69 -6.50 -17.27
CA ASP A 141 -5.36 -7.45 -18.15
C ASP A 141 -5.76 -6.79 -19.48
N LEU A 142 -5.11 -7.23 -20.56
CA LEU A 142 -5.41 -6.80 -21.93
C LEU A 142 -6.74 -7.36 -22.47
N ARG A 143 -7.31 -8.39 -21.82
CA ARG A 143 -8.62 -8.95 -22.19
C ARG A 143 -9.80 -8.17 -21.65
N ARG A 144 -9.53 -7.19 -20.78
CA ARG A 144 -10.59 -6.40 -20.15
C ARG A 144 -11.47 -5.75 -21.21
N ASP A 145 -12.76 -5.67 -20.92
CA ASP A 145 -13.68 -4.92 -21.76
C ASP A 145 -13.21 -3.46 -21.81
N LYS A 146 -12.97 -2.95 -23.03
CA LYS A 146 -12.56 -1.57 -23.28
C LYS A 146 -13.62 -0.55 -22.82
N ARG A 147 -14.84 -1.01 -22.51
CA ARG A 147 -15.91 -0.21 -21.91
C ARG A 147 -15.68 0.13 -20.44
N LEU A 148 -14.76 -0.55 -19.74
CA LEU A 148 -14.46 -0.23 -18.35
C LEU A 148 -13.75 1.12 -18.29
N SER A 149 -14.42 2.13 -17.73
CA SER A 149 -13.92 3.49 -17.72
C SER A 149 -12.62 3.59 -16.90
N PRO A 150 -11.65 4.44 -17.31
CA PRO A 150 -10.46 4.74 -16.53
C PRO A 150 -10.77 5.12 -15.08
N LEU A 151 -11.89 5.80 -14.87
CA LEU A 151 -12.38 6.20 -13.55
C LEU A 151 -12.69 4.99 -12.66
N ILE A 152 -13.40 3.98 -13.17
CA ILE A 152 -13.73 2.77 -12.39
C ILE A 152 -12.44 2.05 -11.96
N LEU A 153 -11.49 1.90 -12.88
CA LEU A 153 -10.22 1.25 -12.58
C LEU A 153 -9.43 1.98 -11.48
N CYS A 154 -9.30 3.30 -11.59
CA CYS A 154 -8.59 4.11 -10.60
C CYS A 154 -9.29 4.07 -9.24
N SER A 155 -10.63 4.09 -9.22
CA SER A 155 -11.42 3.95 -8.01
C SER A 155 -11.21 2.60 -7.33
N ILE A 156 -11.14 1.49 -8.09
CA ILE A 156 -10.84 0.16 -7.53
C ILE A 156 -9.47 0.15 -6.87
N ILE A 157 -8.45 0.70 -7.53
CA ILE A 157 -7.08 0.79 -6.99
C ILE A 157 -7.09 1.57 -5.66
N GLY A 158 -7.70 2.76 -5.64
CA GLY A 158 -7.81 3.56 -4.42
C GLY A 158 -8.56 2.85 -3.30
N LEU A 159 -9.74 2.28 -3.60
CA LEU A 159 -10.56 1.57 -2.62
C LEU A 159 -9.85 0.37 -2.02
N VAL A 160 -9.16 -0.43 -2.83
CA VAL A 160 -8.40 -1.59 -2.33
C VAL A 160 -7.25 -1.15 -1.43
N VAL A 161 -6.52 -0.09 -1.79
CA VAL A 161 -5.44 0.46 -0.95
C VAL A 161 -5.99 0.94 0.39
N GLY A 162 -7.07 1.74 0.39
CA GLY A 162 -7.68 2.24 1.62
C GLY A 162 -8.26 1.12 2.49
N LEU A 163 -8.92 0.14 1.89
CA LEU A 163 -9.48 -1.01 2.61
C LEU A 163 -8.39 -1.86 3.27
N LEU A 164 -7.32 -2.17 2.55
CA LEU A 164 -6.20 -2.96 3.09
C LEU A 164 -5.47 -2.22 4.20
N LEU A 165 -5.31 -0.90 4.07
CA LEU A 165 -4.79 -0.04 5.14
C LEU A 165 -5.67 -0.14 6.38
N PHE A 166 -6.97 0.15 6.24
CA PHE A 166 -7.94 0.10 7.34
C PHE A 166 -7.94 -1.26 8.04
N VAL A 167 -8.02 -2.35 7.26
CA VAL A 167 -8.02 -3.71 7.79
C VAL A 167 -6.71 -4.00 8.53
N SER A 168 -5.55 -3.63 7.97
CA SER A 168 -4.27 -3.89 8.60
C SER A 168 -4.10 -3.16 9.94
N THR A 169 -4.55 -1.90 10.02
CA THR A 169 -4.46 -1.07 11.22
C THR A 169 -5.45 -1.54 12.28
N THR A 170 -6.69 -1.85 11.89
CA THR A 170 -7.76 -2.26 12.80
C THR A 170 -7.53 -3.68 13.33
N LEU A 171 -7.11 -4.64 12.48
CA LEU A 171 -6.82 -6.00 12.92
C LEU A 171 -5.60 -6.07 13.84
N THR A 172 -4.59 -5.25 13.59
CA THR A 172 -3.40 -5.25 14.42
C THR A 172 -3.66 -4.54 15.74
N GLY A 173 -4.34 -3.38 15.71
CA GLY A 173 -4.72 -2.60 16.91
C GLY A 173 -3.53 -2.19 17.80
N LYS A 174 -2.29 -2.31 17.31
CA LYS A 174 -1.07 -2.01 18.08
C LYS A 174 -0.68 -0.56 17.88
N ARG A 175 -0.58 0.16 19.01
CA ARG A 175 0.04 1.50 19.04
C ARG A 175 1.48 1.41 18.50
N GLY A 176 1.87 2.37 17.68
CA GLY A 176 3.20 2.41 17.05
C GLY A 176 3.30 1.72 15.68
N TYR A 177 2.26 0.97 15.26
CA TYR A 177 2.18 0.43 13.91
C TYR A 177 1.30 1.33 13.03
N SER A 178 1.84 1.81 11.91
CA SER A 178 1.14 2.75 11.01
C SER A 178 0.20 2.08 10.00
N GLY A 179 0.14 0.74 9.98
CA GLY A 179 -0.48 -0.01 8.89
C GLY A 179 0.51 -0.41 7.80
N VAL A 180 0.02 -1.20 6.85
CA VAL A 180 0.85 -1.69 5.72
C VAL A 180 1.26 -0.54 4.79
N GLY A 181 2.51 -0.53 4.38
CA GLY A 181 3.07 0.35 3.38
C GLY A 181 2.61 0.01 1.97
N MET A 182 2.73 -1.25 1.54
CA MET A 182 2.43 -1.74 0.16
C MET A 182 3.16 -1.00 -0.98
N ASN A 183 4.00 -0.01 -0.65
CA ASN A 183 4.65 0.90 -1.55
C ASN A 183 5.99 1.34 -0.91
N PRO A 184 7.13 0.80 -1.38
CA PRO A 184 8.44 1.14 -0.84
C PRO A 184 8.76 2.64 -0.94
N ALA A 185 8.34 3.32 -2.01
CA ALA A 185 8.57 4.77 -2.16
C ALA A 185 7.83 5.58 -1.07
N ARG A 186 6.58 5.21 -0.78
CA ARG A 186 5.76 5.80 0.30
C ARG A 186 6.43 5.65 1.68
N CYS A 187 7.18 4.57 1.90
CA CYS A 187 7.85 4.34 3.17
C CYS A 187 9.23 5.01 3.23
N ILE A 188 10.03 4.97 2.16
CA ILE A 188 11.41 5.49 2.17
C ILE A 188 11.47 7.01 2.18
N GLY A 189 10.53 7.70 1.51
CA GLY A 189 10.54 9.17 1.43
C GLY A 189 10.57 9.84 2.81
N PRO A 190 9.56 9.58 3.68
CA PRO A 190 9.57 10.09 5.05
C PRO A 190 10.74 9.56 5.89
N ALA A 191 11.19 8.32 5.67
CA ALA A 191 12.32 7.74 6.41
C ALA A 191 13.64 8.47 6.13
N LEU A 192 13.87 8.92 4.89
CA LEU A 192 15.04 9.72 4.51
C LEU A 192 15.01 11.12 5.13
N VAL A 193 13.83 11.73 5.25
CA VAL A 193 13.67 13.10 5.75
C VAL A 193 13.71 13.18 7.27
N ARG A 194 13.00 12.27 7.94
CA ARG A 194 12.86 12.28 9.41
C ARG A 194 13.97 11.49 10.10
N GLY A 195 14.37 10.35 9.52
CA GLY A 195 15.27 9.41 10.18
C GLY A 195 14.66 8.74 11.43
N GLY A 196 15.53 8.28 12.32
CA GLY A 196 15.15 7.71 13.61
C GLY A 196 14.36 6.41 13.50
N HIS A 197 13.23 6.33 14.21
CA HIS A 197 12.45 5.10 14.34
C HIS A 197 11.84 4.61 13.01
N LEU A 198 11.72 5.46 11.97
CA LEU A 198 11.26 5.04 10.64
C LEU A 198 12.23 4.06 9.94
N TRP A 199 13.49 4.00 10.39
CA TRP A 199 14.46 3.00 9.93
C TRP A 199 14.31 1.66 10.66
N SER A 200 13.62 1.63 11.80
CA SER A 200 13.39 0.41 12.58
C SER A 200 12.45 -0.53 11.82
N GLY A 201 13.01 -1.63 11.30
CA GLY A 201 12.25 -2.59 10.49
C GLY A 201 11.94 -2.11 9.08
N HIS A 202 12.59 -1.05 8.57
CA HIS A 202 12.30 -0.48 7.26
C HIS A 202 12.43 -1.47 6.10
N TRP A 203 13.36 -2.41 6.22
CA TRP A 203 13.59 -3.46 5.23
C TRP A 203 12.33 -4.29 4.93
N VAL A 204 11.40 -4.39 5.88
CA VAL A 204 10.12 -5.10 5.72
C VAL A 204 9.30 -4.53 4.56
N PHE A 205 9.31 -3.20 4.39
CA PHE A 205 8.58 -2.51 3.32
C PHE A 205 9.21 -2.69 1.94
N TRP A 206 10.38 -3.32 1.84
CA TRP A 206 11.02 -3.68 0.58
C TRP A 206 10.93 -5.19 0.33
N VAL A 207 11.30 -6.00 1.32
CA VAL A 207 11.31 -7.46 1.21
C VAL A 207 9.89 -8.02 1.12
N GLY A 208 8.95 -7.52 1.92
CA GLY A 208 7.56 -7.96 1.90
C GLY A 208 6.93 -7.78 0.51
N PRO A 209 6.94 -6.55 -0.05
CA PRO A 209 6.48 -6.33 -1.41
C PRO A 209 7.27 -7.11 -2.47
N GLY A 210 8.58 -7.28 -2.34
CA GLY A 210 9.39 -8.09 -3.26
C GLY A 210 8.93 -9.56 -3.35
N ILE A 211 8.63 -10.16 -2.20
CA ILE A 211 8.05 -11.52 -2.13
C ILE A 211 6.66 -11.55 -2.76
N ALA A 212 5.81 -10.57 -2.45
CA ALA A 212 4.45 -10.48 -3.00
C ALA A 212 4.43 -10.33 -4.53
N ILE A 213 5.35 -9.53 -5.10
CA ILE A 213 5.53 -9.38 -6.56
C ILE A 213 5.87 -10.72 -7.20
N THR A 214 6.78 -11.48 -6.58
CA THR A 214 7.19 -12.80 -7.07
C THR A 214 6.02 -13.79 -7.02
N ALA A 215 5.27 -13.81 -5.91
CA ALA A 215 4.07 -14.63 -5.77
C ALA A 215 2.98 -14.25 -6.80
N PHE A 216 2.76 -12.96 -7.02
CA PHE A 216 1.82 -12.45 -8.01
C PHE A 216 2.20 -12.87 -9.44
N TYR A 217 3.48 -12.77 -9.79
CA TYR A 217 3.99 -13.23 -11.09
C TYR A 217 3.76 -14.73 -11.32
N LEU A 218 4.05 -15.57 -10.30
CA LEU A 218 3.80 -17.00 -10.37
C LEU A 218 2.30 -17.30 -10.51
N TYR A 219 1.47 -16.60 -9.75
CA TYR A 219 0.02 -16.72 -9.82
C TYR A 219 -0.52 -16.40 -11.23
N MET A 220 -0.05 -15.32 -11.86
CA MET A 220 -0.42 -14.99 -13.24
C MET A 220 0.05 -16.02 -14.27
N LYS A 221 1.14 -16.75 -14.02
CA LYS A 221 1.60 -17.84 -14.89
C LYS A 221 0.74 -19.09 -14.82
N ILE A 222 0.12 -19.36 -13.67
CA ILE A 222 -0.75 -20.53 -13.47
C ILE A 222 -2.09 -20.35 -14.19
N ILE A 223 -2.56 -19.10 -14.31
CA ILE A 223 -3.88 -18.82 -14.84
C ILE A 223 -3.85 -18.80 -16.39
N PRO A 224 -4.76 -19.55 -17.05
CA PRO A 224 -4.75 -19.67 -18.51
C PRO A 224 -4.81 -18.33 -19.24
N LYS A 225 -4.02 -18.24 -20.32
CA LYS A 225 -3.97 -17.07 -21.21
C LYS A 225 -5.20 -16.91 -22.11
N GLU A 226 -6.12 -17.85 -22.06
CA GLU A 226 -7.37 -17.82 -22.79
C GLU A 226 -8.51 -17.95 -21.78
N HIS A 227 -9.60 -17.21 -21.98
CA HIS A 227 -10.85 -17.62 -21.35
C HIS A 227 -11.09 -19.03 -21.86
N PHE A 228 -11.53 -19.96 -21.01
CA PHE A 228 -12.18 -21.14 -21.54
C PHE A 228 -13.31 -20.63 -22.44
N HIS A 229 -13.08 -20.60 -23.76
CA HIS A 229 -14.15 -20.79 -24.70
C HIS A 229 -14.60 -22.22 -24.38
N ALA A 230 -15.50 -22.36 -23.39
CA ALA A 230 -16.37 -23.50 -23.35
C ALA A 230 -16.99 -23.49 -24.74
N ALA A 231 -16.53 -24.42 -25.59
CA ALA A 231 -17.10 -24.61 -26.91
C ALA A 231 -18.61 -24.58 -26.70
N GLU A 232 -19.28 -23.66 -27.41
CA GLU A 232 -20.74 -23.61 -27.44
C GLU A 232 -21.24 -25.05 -27.47
N TYR A 233 -21.99 -25.44 -26.44
CA TYR A 233 -22.68 -26.72 -26.42
C TYR A 233 -23.63 -26.70 -27.62
N LYS A 234 -23.12 -27.14 -28.79
CA LYS A 234 -23.90 -27.55 -29.96
C LYS A 234 -24.63 -28.82 -29.59
N TYR A 235 -25.64 -28.68 -28.74
CA TYR A 235 -26.74 -29.62 -28.72
C TYR A 235 -27.96 -28.82 -29.14
N ALA A 236 -28.14 -28.82 -30.46
CA ALA A 236 -29.46 -28.72 -31.04
C ALA A 236 -30.35 -29.73 -30.31
N ILE A 237 -31.32 -29.22 -29.56
CA ILE A 237 -32.48 -29.99 -29.17
C ILE A 237 -33.63 -29.37 -29.96
N LEU A 238 -34.24 -30.24 -30.76
CA LEU A 238 -35.43 -30.03 -31.58
C LEU A 238 -36.54 -29.26 -30.85
#